data_AF-Q0EZR5-F1
#
_entry.id   AF-Q0EZR5-F1
#
_cell.length_a   1.000
_cell.length_b   1.000
_cell.length_c   1.000
_cell.angle_alpha   90.00
_cell.angle_beta   90.00
_cell.angle_gamma   90.00
#
_symmetry.space_group_name_H-M   'P 1'
#
loop_
_entity.id
_entity.type
_entity.pdbx_description
1 polymer ?
#
loop_
_entity_poly.entity_id
_entity_poly.type
_entity_poly.pdbx_seq_one_letter_code
_entity_poly.pdbx_strand_id
1 'polypeptide(L)'
;MVAAIAYAVKNNFSQVVLAVHAKGNLDNVISDSIGKDVVKKIQKGPTSVIQGVRLGLTTERIAVPFLGDAVFVAAHTSTSYLKKLEADHKCKALFYVPWRDEELAEFLVRHQSHEIKADA
;
A
#
# COMPACT_ATOMS: atom_id res chain seq x y z
N MET A 1 -1.53 -7.67 -0.54
CA MET A 1 -1.59 -7.02 -1.87
C MET A 1 -2.77 -7.49 -2.72
N VAL A 2 -3.00 -8.80 -2.87
CA VAL A 2 -4.16 -9.33 -3.62
C VAL A 2 -5.49 -8.74 -3.12
N ALA A 3 -5.71 -8.70 -1.80
CA ALA A 3 -6.92 -8.11 -1.22
C ALA A 3 -7.11 -6.61 -1.56
N ALA A 4 -6.04 -5.83 -1.59
CA ALA A 4 -6.11 -4.41 -1.94
C ALA A 4 -6.42 -4.20 -3.42
N ILE A 5 -5.88 -5.04 -4.31
CA ILE A 5 -6.20 -5.02 -5.74
C ILE A 5 -7.66 -5.45 -5.95
N ALA A 6 -8.11 -6.52 -5.31
CA ALA A 6 -9.50 -6.96 -5.37
C ALA A 6 -10.47 -5.88 -4.85
N TYR A 7 -10.12 -5.21 -3.76
CA TYR A 7 -10.88 -4.07 -3.24
C TYR A 7 -10.92 -2.90 -4.23
N ALA A 8 -9.77 -2.57 -4.85
CA ALA A 8 -9.70 -1.51 -5.86
C ALA A 8 -10.58 -1.83 -7.07
N VAL A 9 -10.51 -3.05 -7.61
CA VAL A 9 -11.34 -3.50 -8.72
C VAL A 9 -12.83 -3.46 -8.35
N LYS A 10 -13.21 -3.99 -7.17
CA LYS A 10 -14.61 -4.02 -6.71
C LYS A 10 -15.22 -2.62 -6.53
N ASN A 11 -14.41 -1.65 -6.10
CA ASN A 11 -14.86 -0.28 -5.82
C ASN A 11 -14.49 0.71 -6.94
N ASN A 12 -14.08 0.23 -8.12
CA ASN A 12 -13.70 1.05 -9.28
C ASN A 12 -12.56 2.06 -9.01
N PHE A 13 -11.64 1.74 -8.11
CA PHE A 13 -10.40 2.50 -7.96
C PHE A 13 -9.41 2.12 -9.06
N SER A 14 -8.96 3.12 -9.81
CA SER A 14 -8.00 2.92 -10.90
C SER A 14 -6.54 2.84 -10.42
N GLN A 15 -6.29 3.03 -9.12
CA GLN A 15 -4.95 3.16 -8.55
C GLN A 15 -4.82 2.48 -7.18
N VAL A 16 -3.71 1.74 -7.02
CA VAL A 16 -3.24 1.19 -5.74
C VAL A 16 -1.83 1.72 -5.50
N VAL A 17 -1.60 2.24 -4.30
CA VAL A 17 -0.34 2.83 -3.90
C VAL A 17 0.27 1.99 -2.81
N LEU A 18 1.45 1.45 -3.07
CA LEU A 18 2.23 0.82 -2.04
C LEU A 18 3.03 1.89 -1.29
N ALA A 19 2.72 2.08 -0.01
CA ALA A 19 3.46 2.95 0.88
C ALA A 19 4.45 2.11 1.70
N VAL A 20 5.74 2.41 1.53
CA VAL A 20 6.84 1.71 2.23
C VAL A 20 7.79 2.73 2.82
N HIS A 21 8.50 2.37 3.90
CA HIS A 21 9.42 3.31 4.53
C HIS A 21 10.58 3.74 3.59
N ALA A 22 11.15 2.80 2.83
CA ALA A 22 12.22 3.09 1.87
C ALA A 22 12.13 2.19 0.62
N LYS A 23 12.67 2.66 -0.52
CA LYS A 23 12.72 1.86 -1.76
C LYS A 23 13.41 0.50 -1.59
N GLY A 24 14.42 0.42 -0.72
CA GLY A 24 15.14 -0.82 -0.41
C GLY A 24 14.29 -1.89 0.27
N ASN A 25 13.15 -1.54 0.87
CA ASN A 25 12.23 -2.52 1.46
C ASN A 25 11.47 -3.32 0.38
N LEU A 26 11.60 -2.94 -0.90
CA LEU A 26 10.97 -3.64 -2.01
C LEU A 26 11.68 -4.94 -2.40
N ASP A 27 12.99 -5.06 -2.17
CA ASP A 27 13.81 -6.10 -2.82
C ASP A 27 13.68 -7.50 -2.19
N ASN A 28 12.85 -7.68 -1.16
CA ASN A 28 12.66 -8.96 -0.48
C ASN A 28 11.16 -9.32 -0.36
N VAL A 29 10.57 -9.14 0.82
CA VAL A 29 9.21 -9.59 1.20
C VAL A 29 8.13 -9.07 0.25
N ILE A 30 8.28 -7.82 -0.19
CA ILE A 30 7.33 -7.20 -1.12
C ILE A 30 7.47 -7.83 -2.50
N SER A 31 8.70 -8.04 -2.99
CA SER A 31 8.94 -8.68 -4.28
C SER A 31 8.44 -10.12 -4.37
N ASP A 32 8.47 -10.86 -3.27
CA ASP A 32 7.88 -12.21 -3.19
C ASP A 32 6.35 -12.15 -3.19
N SER A 33 5.76 -11.09 -2.62
CA SER A 33 4.30 -10.92 -2.54
C SER A 33 3.65 -10.38 -3.82
N ILE A 34 4.37 -9.61 -4.65
CA ILE A 34 3.83 -8.98 -5.88
C ILE A 34 4.54 -9.39 -7.16
N GLY A 35 5.62 -10.15 -7.05
CA GLY A 35 6.47 -10.55 -8.17
C GLY A 35 7.62 -9.56 -8.43
N LYS A 36 8.83 -10.11 -8.64
CA LYS A 36 10.06 -9.35 -8.89
C LYS A 36 9.98 -8.43 -10.12
N ASP A 37 9.25 -8.85 -11.16
CA ASP A 37 9.07 -8.02 -12.36
C ASP A 37 8.19 -6.80 -12.13
N VAL A 38 7.19 -6.90 -11.25
CA VAL A 38 6.32 -5.79 -10.86
C VAL A 38 7.13 -4.80 -10.02
N VAL A 39 7.93 -5.29 -9.07
CA VAL A 39 8.86 -4.45 -8.30
C VAL A 39 9.83 -3.70 -9.21
N LYS A 40 10.47 -4.39 -10.16
CA LYS A 40 11.40 -3.76 -11.11
C LYS A 40 10.73 -2.67 -11.96
N LYS A 41 9.49 -2.89 -12.41
CA LYS A 41 8.74 -1.89 -13.18
C LYS A 41 8.34 -0.68 -12.33
N ILE A 42 7.88 -0.92 -11.10
CA ILE A 42 7.54 0.13 -10.13
C ILE A 42 8.77 0.96 -9.72
N GLN A 43 9.95 0.33 -9.58
CA GLN A 43 11.20 1.02 -9.26
C GLN A 43 11.67 1.92 -10.42
N LYS A 44 11.44 1.51 -11.67
CA LYS A 44 11.82 2.25 -12.90
C LYS A 44 10.84 3.36 -13.28
N GLY A 45 9.59 3.30 -12.84
CA GLY A 45 8.58 4.31 -13.12
C GLY A 45 7.25 4.02 -12.43
N PRO A 46 6.38 5.03 -12.25
CA PRO A 46 5.27 4.99 -11.29
C PRO A 46 4.06 4.13 -11.68
N THR A 47 4.13 3.34 -12.75
CA THR A 47 2.94 2.67 -13.28
C THR A 47 3.27 1.30 -13.84
N SER A 48 3.06 0.28 -13.01
CA SER A 48 2.71 -1.06 -13.51
C SER A 48 1.20 -1.21 -13.48
N VAL A 49 0.59 -1.72 -14.54
CA VAL A 49 -0.85 -1.99 -14.56
C VAL A 49 -1.06 -3.48 -14.28
N ILE A 50 -1.84 -3.79 -13.24
CA ILE A 50 -2.30 -5.15 -12.94
C ILE A 50 -3.82 -5.12 -12.94
N GLN A 51 -4.46 -5.95 -13.77
CA GLN A 51 -5.93 -6.02 -13.87
C GLN A 51 -6.61 -4.65 -14.12
N GLY A 52 -5.97 -3.77 -14.88
CA GLY A 52 -6.48 -2.40 -15.14
C GLY A 52 -6.20 -1.38 -14.03
N VAL A 53 -5.63 -1.81 -12.90
CA VAL A 53 -5.26 -0.94 -11.77
C VAL A 53 -3.80 -0.53 -11.87
N ARG A 54 -3.52 0.77 -11.76
CA ARG A 54 -2.15 1.30 -11.75
C ARG A 54 -1.55 1.14 -10.36
N LEU A 55 -0.35 0.57 -10.30
CA LEU A 55 0.44 0.41 -9.09
C LEU A 55 1.50 1.50 -9.01
N GLY A 56 1.43 2.29 -7.96
CA GLY A 56 2.43 3.29 -7.60
C GLY A 56 3.18 2.90 -6.33
N LEU A 57 4.33 3.55 -6.10
CA LEU A 57 5.13 3.41 -4.89
C LEU A 57 5.39 4.76 -4.26
N THR A 58 4.93 4.95 -3.03
CA THR A 58 5.28 6.10 -2.21
C THR A 58 6.19 5.69 -1.04
N THR A 59 7.07 6.60 -0.66
CA THR A 59 7.88 6.50 0.54
C THR A 59 7.83 7.82 1.29
N GLU A 60 8.29 7.86 2.53
CA GLU A 60 8.35 9.10 3.33
C GLU A 60 9.10 10.23 2.62
N ARG A 61 10.03 9.91 1.71
CA ARG A 61 10.82 10.87 0.93
C ARG A 61 10.35 11.06 -0.51
N ILE A 62 9.49 10.18 -1.02
CA ILE A 62 9.07 10.17 -2.44
C ILE A 62 7.55 10.06 -2.49
N ALA A 63 6.90 11.17 -2.80
CA ALA A 63 5.47 11.19 -3.13
C ALA A 63 5.26 10.76 -4.58
N VAL A 64 4.21 9.99 -4.87
CA VAL A 64 3.84 9.68 -6.26
C VAL A 64 3.05 10.86 -6.81
N PRO A 65 3.50 11.54 -7.88
CA PRO A 65 2.87 12.76 -8.38
C PRO A 65 1.48 12.52 -9.03
N PHE A 66 1.15 11.28 -9.41
CA PHE A 66 -0.03 10.94 -10.22
C PHE A 66 -1.19 10.30 -9.46
N LEU A 67 -1.35 10.63 -8.18
CA LEU A 67 -2.44 10.07 -7.38
C LEU A 67 -3.74 10.83 -7.60
N GLY A 68 -4.72 10.16 -8.21
CA GLY A 68 -6.14 10.50 -8.05
C GLY A 68 -6.69 9.80 -6.80
N ASP A 69 -7.96 9.44 -6.81
CA ASP A 69 -8.55 8.60 -5.76
C ASP A 69 -7.89 7.22 -5.77
N ALA A 70 -7.18 6.87 -4.69
CA ALA A 70 -6.36 5.69 -4.62
C ALA A 70 -6.54 4.89 -3.32
N VAL A 71 -6.28 3.59 -3.43
CA VAL A 71 -6.18 2.67 -2.30
C VAL A 71 -4.72 2.59 -1.87
N PHE A 72 -4.43 2.89 -0.62
CA PHE A 72 -3.09 2.83 -0.06
C PHE A 72 -2.87 1.50 0.64
N VAL A 73 -1.70 0.91 0.43
CA VAL A 73 -1.23 -0.29 1.13
C VAL A 73 0.02 0.09 1.87
N ALA A 74 -0.13 0.33 3.17
CA ALA A 74 0.94 0.69 4.07
C ALA A 74 1.64 -0.58 4.58
N ALA A 75 2.76 -0.92 3.96
CA ALA A 75 3.59 -2.05 4.38
C ALA A 75 4.80 -1.52 5.14
N HIS A 76 4.88 -1.83 6.45
CA HIS A 76 6.02 -1.44 7.30
C HIS A 76 6.28 0.08 7.28
N THR A 77 5.24 0.86 7.53
CA THR A 77 5.33 2.33 7.62
C THR A 77 5.25 2.77 9.07
N SER A 78 6.09 3.74 9.45
CA SER A 78 6.05 4.35 10.78
C SER A 78 4.66 4.92 11.10
N THR A 79 4.26 4.99 12.37
CA THR A 79 2.97 5.58 12.76
C THR A 79 2.83 7.03 12.27
N SER A 80 3.94 7.78 12.27
CA SER A 80 3.99 9.15 11.76
C SER A 80 3.72 9.22 10.26
N TYR A 81 4.15 8.21 9.49
CA TYR A 81 3.87 8.13 8.08
C TYR A 81 2.44 7.66 7.79
N LEU A 82 1.93 6.69 8.55
CA LEU A 82 0.51 6.29 8.49
C LEU A 82 -0.43 7.48 8.63
N LYS A 83 -0.20 8.34 9.62
CA LYS A 83 -0.97 9.58 9.81
C LYS A 83 -0.92 10.51 8.59
N LYS A 84 0.22 10.58 7.91
CA LYS A 84 0.34 11.38 6.67
C LYS A 84 -0.46 10.77 5.53
N LEU A 85 -0.52 9.44 5.43
CA LEU A 85 -1.31 8.75 4.41
C LEU A 85 -2.81 8.93 4.68
N GLU A 86 -3.25 8.81 5.94
CA GLU A 86 -4.65 9.05 6.32
C GLU A 86 -5.08 10.49 6.10
N ALA A 87 -4.19 11.46 6.34
CA ALA A 87 -4.45 12.87 6.09
C ALA A 87 -4.43 13.23 4.59
N ASP A 88 -3.99 12.33 3.71
CA ASP A 88 -4.00 12.58 2.28
C ASP A 88 -5.43 12.44 1.74
N HIS A 89 -6.01 13.55 1.26
CA HIS A 89 -7.33 13.61 0.61
C HIS A 89 -7.55 12.59 -0.52
N LYS A 90 -6.46 12.08 -1.10
CA LYS A 90 -6.44 11.07 -2.17
C LYS A 90 -6.54 9.64 -1.64
N CYS A 91 -6.26 9.42 -0.36
CA CYS A 91 -6.42 8.13 0.30
C CYS A 91 -7.91 7.86 0.57
N LYS A 92 -8.52 6.98 -0.23
CA LYS A 92 -9.92 6.56 -0.05
C LYS A 92 -10.07 5.29 0.77
N ALA A 93 -9.02 4.48 0.81
CA ALA A 93 -8.93 3.31 1.66
C ALA A 93 -7.47 3.04 2.00
N LEU A 94 -7.22 2.63 3.24
CA LEU A 94 -5.89 2.30 3.74
C LEU A 94 -5.87 0.85 4.24
N PHE A 95 -5.00 0.05 3.64
CA PHE A 95 -4.69 -1.30 4.09
C PHE A 95 -3.37 -1.26 4.81
N TYR A 96 -3.38 -1.51 6.12
CA TYR A 96 -2.15 -1.65 6.90
C TYR A 96 -1.69 -3.10 6.90
N VAL A 97 -0.41 -3.33 6.59
CA VAL A 97 0.23 -4.64 6.63
C VAL A 97 1.30 -4.62 7.72
N PRO A 98 0.97 -5.06 8.95
CA PRO A 98 1.91 -5.13 10.05
C PRO A 98 2.93 -6.25 9.82
N TRP A 99 4.14 -6.09 10.37
CA TRP A 99 5.18 -7.13 10.35
C TRP A 99 5.23 -7.94 11.65
N ARG A 100 4.75 -7.34 12.74
CA ARG A 100 4.66 -7.99 14.05
C ARG A 100 3.26 -7.81 14.62
N ASP A 101 2.84 -8.77 15.42
CA ASP A 101 1.53 -8.73 16.09
C ASP A 101 1.42 -7.52 17.04
N GLU A 102 2.53 -7.06 17.59
CA GLU A 102 2.58 -5.84 18.42
C GLU A 102 2.19 -4.58 17.63
N GLU A 103 2.65 -4.48 16.37
CA GLU A 103 2.33 -3.35 15.49
C GLU A 103 0.86 -3.36 15.08
N LEU A 104 0.28 -4.55 14.88
CA LEU A 104 -1.15 -4.72 14.61
C LEU A 104 -1.99 -4.26 15.80
N ALA A 105 -1.62 -4.67 17.01
CA ALA A 105 -2.33 -4.29 18.24
C ALA A 105 -2.32 -2.77 18.45
N GLU A 106 -1.17 -2.11 18.24
CA GLU A 106 -1.09 -0.65 18.32
C GLU A 106 -1.95 0.05 17.26
N PHE A 107 -1.98 -0.48 16.03
CA PHE A 107 -2.77 0.08 14.94
C PHE A 107 -4.27 -0.05 15.20
N LEU A 108 -4.75 -1.23 15.61
CA LEU A 108 -6.17 -1.49 15.88
C LEU A 108 -6.70 -0.59 17.00
N VAL A 109 -5.94 -0.42 18.09
CA VAL A 109 -6.33 0.44 19.22
C VAL A 109 -6.39 1.91 18.82
N ARG A 110 -5.46 2.38 17.97
CA ARG A 110 -5.37 3.81 17.60
C ARG A 110 -6.38 4.24 16.53
N HIS A 111 -6.78 3.34 15.63
CA HIS A 111 -7.50 3.71 14.40
C HIS A 111 -8.93 3.14 14.30
N GLN A 112 -9.50 2.57 15.38
CA GLN A 112 -10.82 1.89 15.39
C GLN A 112 -11.02 0.97 14.17
N SER A 113 -9.94 0.33 13.76
CA SER A 113 -9.88 -0.44 12.52
C SER A 113 -10.34 -1.87 12.75
N HIS A 114 -10.80 -2.53 11.70
CA HIS A 114 -11.26 -3.92 11.75
C HIS A 114 -10.29 -4.78 10.94
N GLU A 115 -9.86 -5.91 11.52
CA GLU A 115 -9.04 -6.88 10.82
C GLU A 115 -9.85 -7.55 9.70
N ILE A 116 -9.35 -7.50 8.48
CA ILE A 116 -9.89 -8.29 7.36
C ILE A 116 -8.92 -9.46 7.16
N LYS A 117 -9.32 -10.65 7.62
CA LYS A 117 -8.60 -11.88 7.25
C LYS A 117 -8.85 -12.14 5.78
N ALA A 118 -7.77 -12.25 5.01
CA ALA A 118 -7.87 -12.77 3.66
C ALA A 118 -8.17 -14.26 3.78
N ASP A 119 -9.44 -14.66 3.59
CA ASP A 119 -9.77 -16.07 3.36
C ASP A 119 -8.99 -16.54 2.12
N ALA A 120 -8.25 -17.63 2.31
CA ALA A 120 -7.37 -18.27 1.33
C ALA A 120 -8.16 -19.03 0.25
#